data_AF-A0AAJ2U5I3-F1
#
_entry.id   AF-A0AAJ2U5I3-F1
#
_cell.length_a   1.000
_cell.length_b   1.000
_cell.length_c   1.000
_cell.angle_alpha   90.00
_cell.angle_beta   90.00
_cell.angle_gamma   90.00
#
_symmetry.space_group_name_H-M   'P 1'
#
loop_
_entity.id
_entity.type
_entity.pdbx_description
1 polymer ?
#
loop_
_entity_poly.entity_id
_entity_poly.type
_entity_poly.pdbx_seq_one_letter_code
_entity_poly.pdbx_strand_id
1 'polypeptide(L)'
;STSAHYYVNKMITSGVARDKIKQAQEYVRKGQWFWDIIAAENSAGFHNPQGSMDSLRVSIEESNKAIRLATEELVKKGVSIAELDKEIEKV
;
A
#
# COMPACT_ATOMS: atom_id res chain seq x y z
N SER A 1 -0.10 -1.71 -3.77
CA SER A 1 -1.32 -2.54 -3.71
C SER A 1 -2.54 -1.63 -3.54
N THR A 2 -3.68 -1.98 -4.13
CA THR A 2 -4.96 -1.27 -3.95
C THR A 2 -5.38 -1.22 -2.49
N SER A 3 -5.26 -2.33 -1.75
CA SER A 3 -5.59 -2.39 -0.32
C SER A 3 -4.80 -1.37 0.51
N ALA A 4 -3.53 -1.11 0.17
CA ALA A 4 -2.72 -0.12 0.88
C ALA A 4 -3.32 1.30 0.78
N HIS A 5 -3.92 1.65 -0.36
CA HIS A 5 -4.62 2.93 -0.51
C HIS A 5 -5.87 3.01 0.36
N TYR A 6 -6.67 1.95 0.43
CA TYR A 6 -7.86 1.91 1.29
C TYR A 6 -7.49 2.01 2.78
N TYR A 7 -6.46 1.30 3.21
CA TYR A 7 -5.94 1.40 4.58
C TYR A 7 -5.51 2.83 4.92
N VAL A 8 -4.75 3.49 4.03
CA VAL A 8 -4.34 4.88 4.22
C VAL A 8 -5.53 5.84 4.21
N ASN A 9 -6.53 5.62 3.35
CA ASN A 9 -7.77 6.38 3.38
C ASN A 9 -8.52 6.21 4.71
N LYS A 10 -8.57 4.98 5.25
CA LYS A 10 -9.16 4.74 6.57
C LYS A 10 -8.38 5.48 7.67
N MET A 11 -7.05 5.57 7.60
CA MET A 11 -6.26 6.39 8.53
C MET A 11 -6.70 7.86 8.50
N ILE A 12 -6.91 8.42 7.31
CA ILE A 12 -7.34 9.81 7.11
C ILE A 12 -8.72 10.03 7.73
N THR A 13 -9.69 9.19 7.38
CA THR A 13 -11.09 9.30 7.85
C THR A 13 -11.26 9.01 9.34
N SER A 14 -10.35 8.23 9.94
CA SER A 14 -10.35 7.93 11.38
C SER A 14 -9.56 8.93 12.23
N GLY A 15 -9.02 10.00 11.61
CA GLY A 15 -8.29 11.05 12.34
C GLY A 15 -6.98 10.58 12.96
N VAL A 16 -6.24 9.69 12.28
CA VAL A 16 -4.86 9.33 12.65
C VAL A 16 -3.95 10.56 12.52
N ALA A 17 -2.86 10.60 13.28
CA ALA A 17 -1.90 11.70 13.26
C ALA A 17 -1.32 11.92 11.84
N ARG A 18 -1.17 13.20 11.45
CA ARG A 18 -0.79 13.59 10.08
C ARG A 18 0.59 13.09 9.66
N ASP A 19 1.54 13.04 10.59
CA ASP A 19 2.89 12.50 10.36
C ASP A 19 2.85 11.01 10.02
N LYS A 20 2.00 10.24 10.72
CA LYS A 20 1.79 8.80 10.44
C LYS A 20 1.11 8.57 9.09
N ILE A 21 0.10 9.37 8.77
CA ILE A 21 -0.55 9.33 7.44
C ILE A 21 0.48 9.62 6.35
N LYS A 22 1.28 10.68 6.50
CA LYS A 22 2.33 11.03 5.53
C LYS A 22 3.36 9.91 5.38
N GLN A 23 3.77 9.28 6.48
CA GLN A 23 4.69 8.14 6.43
C GLN A 23 4.09 6.96 5.65
N ALA A 24 2.81 6.63 5.88
CA ALA A 24 2.14 5.57 5.13
C ALA A 24 1.98 5.91 3.63
N GLN A 25 1.70 7.18 3.31
CA GLN A 25 1.62 7.68 1.94
C GLN A 25 2.96 7.57 1.19
N GLU A 26 4.11 7.79 1.86
CA GLU A 26 5.42 7.59 1.22
C GLU A 26 5.69 6.12 0.86
N TYR A 27 5.27 5.19 1.70
CA TYR A 27 5.34 3.76 1.38
C TYR A 27 4.43 3.41 0.19
N VAL A 28 3.20 3.94 0.15
CA VAL A 28 2.30 3.78 -0.99
C VAL A 28 2.92 4.36 -2.27
N ARG A 29 3.47 5.59 -2.21
CA ARG A 29 4.10 6.26 -3.34
C ARG A 29 5.25 5.43 -3.91
N LYS A 30 6.15 4.95 -3.05
CA LYS A 30 7.27 4.12 -3.47
C LYS A 30 6.79 2.76 -4.00
N GLY A 31 5.85 2.12 -3.31
CA GLY A 31 5.29 0.84 -3.74
C GLY A 31 4.64 0.92 -5.11
N GLN A 32 3.85 1.96 -5.36
CA GLN A 32 3.21 2.19 -6.64
C GLN A 32 4.22 2.54 -7.75
N TRP A 33 5.21 3.39 -7.47
CA TRP A 33 6.27 3.71 -8.43
C TRP A 33 6.97 2.48 -9.00
N PHE A 34 7.37 1.54 -8.13
CA PHE A 34 8.05 0.31 -8.57
C PHE A 34 7.13 -0.69 -9.29
N TRP A 35 5.82 -0.61 -9.08
CA TRP A 35 4.86 -1.37 -9.87
C TRP A 35 4.62 -0.71 -11.23
N ASP A 36 4.40 0.61 -11.25
CA ASP A 36 4.10 1.40 -12.44
C ASP A 36 5.22 1.27 -13.49
N ILE A 37 6.50 1.25 -13.09
CA ILE A 37 7.61 1.08 -14.04
C ILE A 37 7.47 -0.22 -14.86
N ILE A 38 7.04 -1.31 -14.24
CA ILE A 38 6.88 -2.60 -14.92
C ILE A 38 5.56 -2.64 -15.70
N ALA A 39 4.49 -2.11 -15.13
CA ALA A 39 3.18 -2.07 -15.77
C ALA A 39 3.14 -1.13 -17.00
N ALA A 40 3.93 -0.07 -16.99
CA ALA A 40 4.04 0.88 -18.11
C ALA A 40 4.90 0.36 -19.27
N GLU A 41 5.67 -0.70 -19.05
CA GLU A 41 6.48 -1.33 -20.09
C GLU A 41 5.62 -2.33 -20.89
N ASN A 42 5.61 -2.19 -22.22
CA ASN A 42 4.72 -2.95 -23.12
C ASN A 42 5.12 -4.44 -23.31
N SER A 43 5.86 -5.04 -22.38
CA SER A 43 6.24 -6.46 -22.42
C SER A 43 6.28 -7.12 -21.04
N ALA A 44 5.66 -6.51 -20.03
CA ALA A 44 5.55 -7.01 -18.67
C ALA A 44 6.89 -7.50 -18.07
N GLY A 45 7.99 -6.83 -18.41
CA GLY A 45 9.32 -7.15 -17.90
C GLY A 45 10.10 -8.21 -18.67
N PHE A 46 9.64 -8.65 -19.85
CA PHE A 46 10.33 -9.64 -20.68
C PHE A 46 11.79 -9.27 -21.00
N HIS A 47 12.08 -7.98 -21.22
CA HIS A 47 13.43 -7.52 -21.54
C HIS A 47 14.41 -7.61 -20.36
N ASN A 48 13.91 -7.64 -19.12
CA ASN A 48 14.72 -7.80 -17.91
C ASN A 48 13.87 -8.48 -16.81
N PRO A 49 13.66 -9.80 -16.88
CA PRO A 49 12.74 -10.49 -15.98
C PRO A 49 13.20 -10.42 -14.52
N GLN A 50 14.51 -10.53 -14.28
CA GLN A 50 15.07 -10.43 -12.92
C GLN A 50 14.86 -9.03 -12.32
N GLY A 51 15.20 -7.97 -13.04
CA GLY A 51 14.98 -6.59 -12.57
C GLY A 51 13.50 -6.25 -12.38
N SER A 52 12.62 -6.85 -13.19
CA SER A 52 11.17 -6.72 -13.05
C SER A 52 10.67 -7.40 -11.77
N MET A 53 11.12 -8.62 -11.50
CA MET A 53 10.81 -9.33 -10.25
C MET A 53 11.32 -8.56 -9.02
N ASP A 54 12.53 -7.98 -9.09
CA ASP A 54 13.08 -7.17 -8.00
C ASP A 54 12.27 -5.89 -7.76
N SER A 55 11.82 -5.23 -8.84
CA SER A 55 10.95 -4.05 -8.74
C SER A 55 9.60 -4.41 -8.12
N LEU A 56 8.97 -5.50 -8.56
CA LEU A 56 7.70 -5.98 -8.01
C LEU A 56 7.85 -6.41 -6.53
N ARG A 57 8.98 -7.03 -6.15
CA ARG A 57 9.29 -7.32 -4.74
C ARG A 57 9.32 -6.04 -3.91
N VAL A 58 9.99 -4.98 -4.38
CA VAL A 58 9.98 -3.69 -3.68
C VAL A 58 8.57 -3.12 -3.58
N SER A 59 7.76 -3.23 -4.65
CA SER A 59 6.37 -2.80 -4.64
C SER A 59 5.56 -3.48 -3.52
N ILE A 60 5.71 -4.80 -3.37
CA ILE A 60 5.04 -5.61 -2.36
C ILE A 60 5.53 -5.21 -0.95
N GLU A 61 6.84 -5.12 -0.75
CA GLU A 61 7.43 -4.78 0.54
C GLU A 61 6.96 -3.41 1.05
N GLU A 62 6.96 -2.40 0.19
CA GLU A 62 6.52 -1.04 0.56
C GLU A 62 5.00 -0.99 0.77
N SER A 63 4.21 -1.68 -0.06
CA SER A 63 2.76 -1.81 0.17
C SER A 63 2.44 -2.44 1.53
N ASN A 64 3.17 -3.49 1.93
CA ASN A 64 2.99 -4.15 3.21
C ASN A 64 3.44 -3.27 4.39
N LYS A 65 4.49 -2.45 4.22
CA LYS A 65 4.88 -1.45 5.23
C LYS A 65 3.77 -0.42 5.45
N ALA A 66 3.12 0.05 4.38
CA ALA A 66 1.98 0.96 4.47
C ALA A 66 0.81 0.33 5.24
N ILE A 67 0.43 -0.90 4.87
CA ILE A 67 -0.67 -1.64 5.52
C ILE A 67 -0.35 -1.86 6.99
N ARG A 68 0.84 -2.37 7.33
CA ARG A 68 1.22 -2.62 8.73
C ARG A 68 1.15 -1.36 9.59
N LEU A 69 1.72 -0.25 9.11
CA LEU A 69 1.65 1.03 9.82
C LEU A 69 0.20 1.50 9.99
N ALA A 70 -0.61 1.39 8.94
CA ALA A 70 -2.02 1.74 9.01
C ALA A 70 -2.78 0.88 10.01
N THR A 71 -2.59 -0.44 10.00
CA THR A 71 -3.17 -1.38 10.96
C THR A 71 -2.85 -0.99 12.39
N GLU A 72 -1.56 -0.75 12.70
CA GLU A 72 -1.11 -0.36 14.04
C GLU A 72 -1.80 0.92 14.54
N GLU A 73 -1.90 1.95 13.69
CA GLU A 73 -2.51 3.23 14.06
C GLU A 73 -4.04 3.18 14.12
N LEU A 74 -4.68 2.40 13.25
CA LEU A 74 -6.13 2.20 13.22
C LEU A 74 -6.62 1.42 14.44
N VAL A 75 -5.88 0.38 14.86
CA VAL A 75 -6.18 -0.37 16.09
C VAL A 75 -6.12 0.56 17.31
N LYS A 76 -5.14 1.47 17.39
CA LYS A 76 -5.06 2.49 18.45
C LYS A 76 -6.25 3.44 18.47
N LYS A 77 -6.92 3.64 17.33
CA LYS A 77 -8.16 4.42 17.19
C LYS A 77 -9.43 3.61 17.45
N GLY A 78 -9.31 2.31 17.77
CA GLY A 78 -10.45 1.42 17.99
C GLY A 78 -11.15 1.00 16.70
N VAL A 79 -10.52 1.16 15.54
CA VAL A 79 -11.08 0.72 14.26
C VAL A 79 -10.95 -0.79 14.12
N SER A 80 -12.06 -1.47 13.78
CA SER A 80 -12.06 -2.90 13.49
C SER A 80 -11.43 -3.18 12.12
N ILE A 81 -10.28 -3.85 12.14
CA ILE A 81 -9.56 -4.23 10.92
C ILE A 81 -10.35 -5.28 10.12
N ALA A 82 -11.01 -6.22 10.80
CA ALA A 82 -11.84 -7.23 10.14
C ALA A 82 -13.05 -6.62 9.41
N GLU A 83 -13.60 -5.52 9.92
CA GLU A 83 -14.67 -4.79 9.22
C GLU A 83 -14.10 -4.01 8.03
N LEU A 84 -12.94 -3.36 8.21
CA LEU A 84 -12.24 -2.67 7.11
C LEU A 84 -11.90 -3.64 5.97
N ASP A 85 -11.39 -4.84 6.27
CA ASP A 85 -11.06 -5.83 5.24
C ASP A 85 -12.32 -6.26 4.47
N LYS A 86 -13.44 -6.49 5.16
CA LYS A 86 -14.73 -6.77 4.52
C LYS A 86 -15.26 -5.59 3.69
N GLU A 87 -14.95 -4.35 4.06
CA GLU A 87 -15.28 -3.17 3.25
C GLU A 87 -14.43 -3.15 1.96
N ILE A 88 -13.15 -3.50 2.06
CA ILE A 88 -12.22 -3.53 0.92
C ILE A 88 -12.58 -4.64 -0.07
N GLU A 89 -12.96 -5.82 0.41
CA GLU A 89 -13.35 -6.96 -0.44
C GLU A 89 -14.62 -6.74 -1.28
N LYS A 90 -15.43 -5.72 -0.94
CA LYS A 90 -16.66 -5.39 -1.66
C LYS A 90 -16.45 -4.51 -2.89
N VAL A 91 -15.24 -3.99 -3.08
CA VAL A 91 -14.88 -3.09 -4.17
C VAL A 91 -14.06 -3.83 -5.21
#